data_AF-A0A9P7N1D0-F1
#
_entry.id   AF-A0A9P7N1D0-F1
#
_cell.length_a   1.000
_cell.length_b   1.000
_cell.length_c   1.000
_cell.angle_alpha   90.00
_cell.angle_beta   90.00
_cell.angle_gamma   90.00
#
_symmetry.space_group_name_H-M   'P 1'
#
loop_
_entity.id
_entity.type
_entity.pdbx_description
1 polymer ?
#
loop_
_entity_poly.entity_id
_entity_poly.type
_entity_poly.pdbx_seq_one_letter_code
_entity_poly.pdbx_strand_id
1 'polypeptide(L)'
;MDVPVKRGTFVEFRNGMINVSPVGRNASTQERNDFEKFDKEAGVRAKFVEDLKKRFPDVDLTYSIGGQISFDVFPRGWDKTYCLRHLENEAKKEGGITYTKIHFFGDKAFEGGNDWEIYSDPRTIGHAVKSPEDTIRILKELFDL
;
A
#
# COMPACT_ATOMS: atom_id res chain seq x y z
N MET A 1 22.29 -8.13 9.28
CA MET A 1 20.83 -8.32 9.42
C MET A 1 20.58 -9.81 9.56
N ASP A 2 20.17 -10.22 10.76
CA ASP A 2 19.95 -11.62 11.07
C ASP A 2 18.47 -11.95 10.88
N VAL A 3 18.20 -12.79 9.89
CA VAL A 3 16.89 -13.37 9.64
C VAL A 3 17.07 -14.88 9.76
N PRO A 4 16.32 -15.57 10.64
CA PRO A 4 16.54 -17.00 10.94
C PRO A 4 16.44 -17.90 9.71
N VAL A 5 15.63 -17.48 8.73
CA VAL A 5 15.37 -18.22 7.50
C VAL A 5 15.56 -17.28 6.32
N LYS A 6 16.24 -17.75 5.27
CA LYS A 6 16.35 -17.05 3.99
C LYS A 6 15.93 -17.98 2.87
N ARG A 7 15.22 -17.44 1.89
CA ARG A 7 14.74 -18.15 0.70
C ARG A 7 15.27 -17.46 -0.55
N GLY A 8 14.38 -17.02 -1.45
CA GLY A 8 14.74 -16.32 -2.68
C GLY A 8 13.71 -15.25 -3.03
N THR A 9 14.00 -14.47 -4.07
CA THR A 9 13.19 -13.30 -4.47
C THR A 9 13.15 -12.26 -3.36
N PHE A 10 14.34 -11.76 -2.97
CA PHE A 10 14.50 -10.74 -1.93
C PHE A 10 14.12 -9.33 -2.43
N VAL A 11 14.31 -9.08 -3.72
CA VAL A 11 13.89 -7.86 -4.40
C VAL A 11 13.09 -8.28 -5.63
N GLU A 12 11.86 -7.80 -5.71
CA GLU A 12 10.97 -8.01 -6.86
C GLU A 12 10.75 -6.66 -7.54
N PHE A 13 11.19 -6.56 -8.79
CA PHE A 13 10.98 -5.36 -9.62
C PHE A 13 9.58 -5.38 -10.23
N ARG A 14 8.87 -4.27 -10.12
CA ARG A 14 7.58 -4.02 -10.76
C ARG A 14 7.66 -2.67 -11.48
N ASN A 15 6.72 -2.42 -12.40
CA ASN A 15 6.71 -1.17 -13.17
C ASN A 15 6.63 0.09 -12.28
N GLY A 16 5.88 0.01 -11.18
CA GLY A 16 5.61 1.15 -10.29
C GLY A 16 6.48 1.23 -9.03
N MET A 17 7.19 0.16 -8.69
CA MET A 17 7.81 0.01 -7.37
C MET A 17 8.75 -1.19 -7.35
N ILE A 18 9.55 -1.27 -6.29
CA ILE A 18 10.18 -2.54 -5.89
C ILE A 18 9.53 -3.03 -4.60
N ASN A 19 9.35 -4.34 -4.48
CA ASN A 19 8.99 -5.00 -3.23
C ASN A 19 10.24 -5.67 -2.65
N VAL A 20 10.56 -5.36 -1.40
CA VAL A 20 11.74 -5.87 -0.70
C VAL A 20 11.28 -6.79 0.43
N SER A 21 11.81 -8.02 0.46
CA SER A 21 11.49 -9.04 1.45
C SER A 21 12.77 -9.62 2.06
N PRO A 22 13.06 -9.37 3.36
CA PRO A 22 14.27 -9.89 4.01
C PRO A 22 14.36 -11.43 4.06
N VAL A 23 13.21 -12.10 4.27
CA VAL A 23 13.11 -13.58 4.22
C VAL A 23 13.08 -14.10 2.78
N GLY A 24 12.63 -13.28 1.82
CA GLY A 24 12.42 -13.63 0.42
C GLY A 24 10.99 -14.08 0.13
N ARG A 25 10.42 -13.67 -1.02
CA ARG A 25 9.02 -13.97 -1.39
C ARG A 25 8.75 -15.46 -1.63
N ASN A 26 9.79 -16.25 -1.88
CA ASN A 26 9.67 -17.69 -2.03
C ASN A 26 9.45 -18.43 -0.68
N ALA A 27 9.32 -17.70 0.43
CA ALA A 27 8.95 -18.26 1.72
C ALA A 27 7.57 -18.95 1.70
N SER A 28 7.51 -20.13 2.30
CA SER A 28 6.26 -20.88 2.50
C SER A 28 5.31 -20.13 3.44
N THR A 29 4.02 -20.48 3.45
CA THR A 29 3.05 -19.84 4.35
C THR A 29 3.49 -19.90 5.81
N GLN A 30 4.02 -21.05 6.26
CA GLN A 30 4.51 -21.18 7.62
C GLN A 30 5.71 -20.26 7.89
N GLU A 31 6.68 -20.22 6.99
CA GLU A 31 7.85 -19.34 7.11
C GLU A 31 7.47 -17.85 7.09
N ARG A 32 6.43 -17.46 6.34
CA ARG A 32 5.89 -16.10 6.34
C ARG A 32 5.29 -15.74 7.69
N ASN A 33 4.50 -16.66 8.26
CA ASN A 33 3.91 -16.48 9.60
C ASN A 33 5.00 -16.37 10.67
N ASP A 34 6.03 -17.21 10.58
CA ASP A 34 7.14 -17.21 11.54
C ASP A 34 8.01 -15.95 11.40
N PHE A 35 8.29 -15.51 10.17
CA PHE A 35 8.98 -14.25 9.92
C PHE A 35 8.18 -13.05 10.42
N GLU A 36 6.86 -13.01 10.24
CA GLU A 36 6.02 -11.92 10.73
C GLU A 36 6.10 -11.78 12.26
N LYS A 37 6.06 -12.91 12.98
CA LYS A 37 6.24 -12.92 14.45
C LYS A 37 7.62 -12.43 14.83
N PHE A 38 8.66 -12.95 14.18
CA PHE A 38 10.04 -12.55 14.42
C PHE A 38 10.28 -11.06 14.13
N ASP A 39 9.73 -10.54 13.03
CA ASP A 39 9.88 -9.14 12.63
C ASP A 39 9.20 -8.18 13.61
N LYS A 40 8.06 -8.57 14.21
CA LYS A 40 7.41 -7.80 15.27
C LYS A 40 8.27 -7.64 16.52
N GLU A 41 9.07 -8.65 16.85
CA GLU A 41 9.99 -8.62 18.01
C GLU A 41 11.33 -7.96 17.68
N ALA A 42 11.92 -8.28 16.52
CA ALA A 42 13.27 -7.87 16.15
C ALA A 42 13.31 -6.53 15.38
N GLY A 43 12.18 -6.08 14.81
CA GLY A 43 12.05 -4.85 14.03
C GLY A 43 12.87 -4.85 12.73
N VAL A 44 12.97 -5.99 12.05
CA VAL A 44 13.88 -6.17 10.91
C VAL A 44 13.55 -5.21 9.76
N ARG A 45 12.29 -5.17 9.32
CA ARG A 45 11.84 -4.31 8.21
C ARG A 45 11.93 -2.84 8.56
N ALA A 46 11.56 -2.47 9.79
CA ALA A 46 11.66 -1.08 10.27
C ALA A 46 13.11 -0.58 10.22
N LYS A 47 14.05 -1.34 10.79
CA LYS A 47 15.48 -1.03 10.74
C LYS A 47 16.01 -0.95 9.31
N PHE A 48 15.58 -1.88 8.43
CA PHE A 48 15.94 -1.83 7.01
C PHE A 48 15.47 -0.51 6.37
N VAL A 49 14.20 -0.14 6.56
CA VAL A 49 13.66 1.11 6.01
C VAL A 49 14.42 2.32 6.53
N GLU A 50 14.78 2.36 7.82
CA GLU A 50 15.60 3.44 8.39
C GLU A 50 17.00 3.51 7.76
N ASP A 51 17.65 2.36 7.57
CA ASP A 51 18.97 2.29 6.92
C ASP A 51 18.89 2.76 5.46
N LEU A 52 17.83 2.41 4.74
CA LEU A 52 17.59 2.88 3.37
C LEU A 52 17.38 4.40 3.33
N LYS A 53 16.56 4.95 4.23
CA LYS A 53 16.36 6.40 4.36
C LYS A 53 17.66 7.15 4.67
N LYS A 54 18.49 6.62 5.56
CA LYS A 54 19.82 7.18 5.87
C LYS A 54 20.80 7.08 4.70
N ARG A 55 20.71 6.00 3.92
CA ARG A 55 21.61 5.74 2.79
C ARG A 55 21.26 6.54 1.55
N PHE A 56 19.97 6.83 1.35
CA PHE A 56 19.44 7.52 0.17
C PHE A 56 18.60 8.75 0.57
N PRO A 57 19.16 9.69 1.35
CA PRO A 57 18.38 10.83 1.85
C PRO A 57 17.90 11.77 0.74
N ASP A 58 18.63 11.81 -0.38
CA ASP A 58 18.37 12.71 -1.50
C ASP A 58 17.46 12.09 -2.57
N VAL A 59 17.02 10.83 -2.40
CA VAL A 59 16.11 10.16 -3.34
C VAL A 59 14.70 10.22 -2.76
N ASP A 60 13.78 10.83 -3.48
CA ASP A 60 12.41 11.04 -3.00
C ASP A 60 11.55 9.76 -3.09
N LEU A 61 11.81 8.85 -2.14
CA LEU A 61 11.16 7.56 -2.02
C LEU A 61 10.27 7.49 -0.79
N THR A 62 9.10 6.87 -0.97
CA THR A 62 8.23 6.40 0.10
C THR A 62 8.51 4.92 0.35
N TYR A 63 8.47 4.54 1.63
CA TYR A 63 8.67 3.17 2.10
C TYR A 63 7.42 2.74 2.87
N SER A 64 6.74 1.68 2.44
CA SER A 64 5.52 1.18 3.07
C SER A 64 5.70 -0.25 3.55
N ILE A 65 5.71 -0.46 4.86
CA ILE A 65 5.77 -1.80 5.45
C ILE A 65 4.35 -2.38 5.42
N GLY A 66 4.15 -3.44 4.65
CA GLY A 66 2.84 -4.04 4.43
C GLY A 66 2.88 -5.56 4.36
N GLY A 67 1.83 -6.19 4.88
CA GLY A 67 1.73 -7.65 4.93
C GLY A 67 2.77 -8.29 5.87
N GLN A 68 3.06 -9.56 5.62
CA GLN A 68 3.79 -10.40 6.58
C GLN A 68 5.31 -10.29 6.45
N ILE A 69 5.83 -10.13 5.23
CA ILE A 69 7.25 -10.39 4.94
C ILE A 69 8.00 -9.27 4.24
N SER A 70 7.30 -8.26 3.74
CA SER A 70 7.89 -7.29 2.82
C SER A 70 7.56 -5.85 3.16
N PHE A 71 8.18 -4.95 2.43
CA PHE A 71 7.82 -3.55 2.31
C PHE A 71 8.00 -3.10 0.86
N ASP A 72 7.20 -2.14 0.44
CA ASP A 72 7.27 -1.53 -0.88
C ASP A 72 8.13 -0.26 -0.84
N VAL A 73 8.85 -0.01 -1.93
CA VAL A 73 9.63 1.23 -2.14
C VAL A 73 9.24 1.82 -3.50
N PHE A 74 8.78 3.05 -3.49
CA PHE A 74 8.24 3.74 -4.67
C PHE A 74 8.47 5.25 -4.57
N PRO A 75 8.47 6.00 -5.69
CA PRO A 75 8.56 7.45 -5.65
C PRO A 75 7.45 8.07 -4.81
N ARG A 76 7.71 9.19 -4.14
CA ARG A 76 6.68 9.90 -3.37
C ARG A 76 5.47 10.22 -4.25
N GLY A 77 4.26 10.01 -3.71
CA GLY A 77 2.99 10.25 -4.40
C GLY A 77 2.59 9.15 -5.39
N TRP A 78 3.32 8.03 -5.47
CA TRP A 78 2.91 6.84 -6.24
C TRP A 78 2.08 5.84 -5.40
N ASP A 79 1.48 6.32 -4.31
CA ASP A 79 0.40 5.61 -3.60
C ASP A 79 -0.91 5.65 -4.41
N LYS A 80 -2.02 5.16 -3.85
CA LYS A 80 -3.29 5.08 -4.58
C LYS A 80 -3.83 6.43 -5.03
N THR A 81 -3.46 7.55 -4.39
CA THR A 81 -3.85 8.89 -4.85
C THR A 81 -3.35 9.21 -6.26
N TYR A 82 -2.30 8.53 -6.72
CA TYR A 82 -1.76 8.66 -8.07
C TYR A 82 -2.83 8.43 -9.15
N CYS A 83 -3.81 7.56 -8.91
CA CYS A 83 -4.85 7.29 -9.90
C CYS A 83 -5.83 8.47 -10.08
N LEU A 84 -5.97 9.36 -9.08
CA LEU A 84 -6.90 10.49 -9.11
C LEU A 84 -6.56 11.49 -10.23
N ARG A 85 -5.29 11.58 -10.62
CA ARG A 85 -4.87 12.39 -11.78
C ARG A 85 -5.57 11.97 -13.08
N HIS A 86 -6.00 10.72 -13.20
CA HIS A 86 -6.71 10.25 -14.40
C HIS A 86 -8.12 10.85 -14.47
N LEU A 87 -8.78 11.03 -13.32
CA LEU A 87 -10.07 11.73 -13.22
C LEU A 87 -9.90 13.23 -13.53
N GLU A 88 -8.83 13.84 -13.02
CA GLU A 88 -8.50 15.25 -13.32
C GLU A 88 -8.17 15.46 -14.80
N ASN A 89 -7.47 14.53 -15.42
CA ASN A 89 -7.16 14.58 -16.84
C ASN A 89 -8.40 14.35 -17.71
N GLU A 90 -9.35 13.52 -17.27
CA GLU A 90 -10.65 13.36 -17.93
C GLU A 90 -11.44 14.67 -17.90
N ALA A 91 -11.50 15.34 -16.74
CA ALA A 91 -12.20 16.60 -16.57
C ALA A 91 -11.68 17.74 -17.49
N LYS A 92 -10.42 17.66 -17.95
CA LYS A 92 -9.79 18.65 -18.84
C LYS A 92 -10.07 18.42 -20.33
N LYS A 93 -10.60 17.26 -20.71
CA LYS A 93 -10.91 16.97 -22.13
C LYS A 93 -12.12 17.76 -22.58
N GLU A 94 -12.20 18.04 -23.88
CA GLU A 94 -13.41 18.60 -24.49
C GLU A 94 -14.57 17.61 -24.31
N GLY A 95 -15.66 18.07 -23.68
CA GLY A 95 -16.78 17.20 -23.29
C GLY A 95 -16.49 16.25 -22.12
N GLY A 96 -15.37 16.43 -21.42
CA GLY A 96 -14.96 15.60 -20.28
C GLY A 96 -15.87 15.74 -19.06
N ILE A 97 -15.87 14.71 -18.21
CA ILE A 97 -16.69 14.67 -16.99
C ILE A 97 -15.86 15.13 -15.80
N THR A 98 -16.38 16.11 -15.06
CA THR A 98 -15.83 16.48 -13.74
C THR A 98 -16.49 15.67 -12.64
N TYR A 99 -15.74 14.76 -12.02
CA TYR A 99 -16.21 13.97 -10.88
C TYR A 99 -16.16 14.81 -9.60
N THR A 100 -17.32 15.27 -9.12
CA THR A 100 -17.45 16.06 -7.88
C THR A 100 -17.69 15.22 -6.64
N LYS A 101 -18.07 13.95 -6.80
CA LYS A 101 -18.21 12.95 -5.74
C LYS A 101 -17.43 11.70 -6.12
N ILE A 102 -16.28 11.50 -5.48
CA ILE A 102 -15.42 10.33 -5.72
C ILE A 102 -15.53 9.44 -4.49
N HIS A 103 -16.33 8.39 -4.57
CA HIS A 103 -16.41 7.41 -3.48
C HIS A 103 -15.25 6.42 -3.60
N PHE A 104 -14.54 6.19 -2.50
CA PHE A 104 -13.46 5.22 -2.42
C PHE A 104 -13.78 4.18 -1.34
N PHE A 105 -13.56 2.90 -1.63
CA PHE A 105 -13.76 1.79 -0.68
C PHE A 105 -12.45 1.06 -0.50
N GLY A 106 -12.02 0.86 0.76
CA GLY A 106 -10.74 0.22 1.06
C GLY A 106 -10.75 -0.54 2.39
N ASP A 107 -10.10 -1.71 2.42
CA ASP A 107 -10.02 -2.56 3.61
C ASP A 107 -8.86 -2.19 4.54
N LYS A 108 -7.84 -1.50 4.01
CA LYS A 108 -6.65 -1.04 4.76
C LYS A 108 -6.64 0.47 4.94
N ALA A 109 -7.81 1.03 5.25
CA ALA A 109 -8.04 2.45 5.47
C ALA A 109 -7.65 2.91 6.89
N PHE A 110 -6.41 2.64 7.29
CA PHE A 110 -5.82 3.05 8.58
C PHE A 110 -4.39 3.54 8.34
N GLU A 111 -3.84 4.42 9.17
CA GLU A 111 -2.47 4.94 9.01
C GLU A 111 -1.44 3.80 8.82
N GLY A 112 -0.72 3.84 7.70
CA GLY A 112 0.25 2.81 7.29
C GLY A 112 -0.33 1.67 6.42
N GLY A 113 -1.66 1.57 6.31
CA GLY A 113 -2.33 0.72 5.32
C GLY A 113 -2.27 1.33 3.93
N ASN A 114 -2.26 0.51 2.88
CA ASN A 114 -2.06 0.98 1.50
C ASN A 114 -3.28 1.67 0.88
N ASP A 115 -4.39 1.79 1.60
CA ASP A 115 -5.56 2.57 1.23
C ASP A 115 -5.60 3.94 1.91
N TRP A 116 -4.74 4.19 2.90
CA TRP A 116 -4.85 5.35 3.78
C TRP A 116 -4.78 6.67 3.03
N GLU A 117 -3.80 6.84 2.13
CA GLU A 117 -3.59 8.11 1.45
C GLU A 117 -4.77 8.49 0.57
N ILE A 118 -5.35 7.53 -0.18
CA ILE A 118 -6.52 7.79 -1.01
C ILE A 118 -7.80 7.89 -0.19
N TYR A 119 -7.95 7.10 0.88
CA TYR A 119 -9.11 7.17 1.78
C TYR A 119 -9.21 8.52 2.50
N SER A 120 -8.06 9.09 2.88
CA SER A 120 -7.96 10.37 3.58
C SER A 120 -7.81 11.58 2.65
N ASP A 121 -7.67 11.36 1.34
CA ASP A 121 -7.54 12.43 0.36
C ASP A 121 -8.84 13.26 0.31
N PRO A 122 -8.77 14.61 0.41
CA PRO A 122 -9.95 15.48 0.46
C PRO A 122 -10.80 15.44 -0.82
N ARG A 123 -10.27 14.90 -1.93
CA ARG A 123 -11.04 14.69 -3.17
C ARG A 123 -12.00 13.50 -3.05
N THR A 124 -11.83 12.64 -2.06
CA THR A 124 -12.61 11.40 -1.92
C THR A 124 -13.59 11.44 -0.74
N ILE A 125 -14.62 10.61 -0.86
CA ILE A 125 -15.49 10.20 0.24
C ILE A 125 -15.10 8.75 0.54
N GLY A 126 -14.23 8.58 1.53
CA GLY A 126 -13.69 7.28 1.91
C GLY A 126 -14.65 6.43 2.73
N HIS A 127 -14.77 5.16 2.36
CA HIS A 127 -15.54 4.12 3.04
C HIS A 127 -14.59 2.99 3.47
N ALA A 128 -14.35 2.89 4.77
CA ALA A 128 -13.55 1.80 5.32
C ALA A 128 -14.43 0.54 5.40
N VAL A 129 -13.92 -0.57 4.88
CA VAL A 129 -14.66 -1.85 4.84
C VAL A 129 -13.85 -2.96 5.49
N LYS A 130 -14.51 -3.99 6.01
CA LYS A 130 -13.83 -5.16 6.60
C LYS A 130 -13.84 -6.40 5.72
N SER A 131 -14.78 -6.47 4.79
CA SER A 131 -14.98 -7.61 3.91
C SER A 131 -15.79 -7.22 2.67
N PRO A 132 -15.86 -8.07 1.65
CA PRO A 132 -16.72 -7.84 0.49
C PRO A 132 -18.20 -7.64 0.86
N GLU A 133 -18.69 -8.34 1.88
CA GLU A 133 -20.08 -8.22 2.37
C GLU A 133 -20.35 -6.84 2.96
N ASP A 134 -19.36 -6.25 3.62
CA ASP A 134 -19.43 -4.90 4.19
C ASP A 134 -19.51 -3.84 3.07
N THR A 135 -18.72 -4.02 2.01
CA THR A 135 -18.82 -3.20 0.79
C THR A 135 -20.21 -3.27 0.17
N ILE A 136 -20.78 -4.48 0.02
CA ILE A 136 -22.12 -4.67 -0.54
C ILE A 136 -23.17 -3.95 0.31
N ARG A 137 -23.10 -4.10 1.64
CA ARG A 137 -24.02 -3.45 2.57
C ARG A 137 -23.99 -1.93 2.40
N ILE A 138 -22.80 -1.32 2.41
CA ILE A 138 -22.65 0.13 2.28
C ILE A 138 -23.11 0.62 0.90
N LEU A 139 -22.83 -0.12 -0.18
CA LEU A 139 -23.30 0.23 -1.52
C LEU A 139 -24.84 0.27 -1.60
N LYS A 140 -25.51 -0.71 -0.99
CA LYS A 140 -26.98 -0.74 -0.92
C LYS A 140 -27.53 0.45 -0.15
N GLU A 141 -26.94 0.77 1.00
CA GLU A 141 -27.33 1.91 1.82
C GLU A 141 -27.10 3.26 1.12
N LEU A 142 -25.99 3.42 0.39
CA LEU A 142 -25.62 4.69 -0.26
C LEU A 142 -26.42 4.99 -1.54
N PHE A 143 -26.74 3.96 -2.31
CA PHE A 143 -27.29 4.11 -3.66
C PHE A 143 -28.72 3.57 -3.81
N ASP A 144 -29.36 3.17 -2.71
CA ASP A 144 -30.72 2.64 -2.68
C ASP A 144 -30.93 1.49 -3.69
N LEU A 145 -30.00 0.51 -3.62
CA LEU A 145 -29.93 -0.67 -4.51
C LEU A 145 -30.64 -1.91 -3.97
#